data_AF-A0A6M0F9M5-F1
#
_entry.id   AF-A0A6M0F9M5-F1
#
_cell.length_a   1.000
_cell.length_b   1.000
_cell.length_c   1.000
_cell.angle_alpha   90.00
_cell.angle_beta   90.00
_cell.angle_gamma   90.00
#
_symmetry.space_group_name_H-M   'P 1'
#
loop_
_entity.id
_entity.type
_entity.pdbx_description
1 polymer ?
#
loop_
_entity_poly.entity_id
_entity_poly.type
_entity_poly.pdbx_seq_one_letter_code
_entity_poly.pdbx_strand_id
1 'polypeptide(L)'
;MSSTIQVNEKKVDFTYVQERLDSEVTLDLIQIPSGGFMMGSPDNEEGRSSDGREGPQHRVNISSFWMGQYPVTQAQWRIVAGLTQVNRPLEPEPSSFSGDLRPVEQVSWYDAVEFCDRLTQHTGRTYRLP
;
A
#
# COMPACT_ATOMS: atom_id res chain seq x y z
N MET A 1 -2.82 -0.26 -17.52
CA MET A 1 -3.90 -0.98 -18.23
C MET A 1 -5.23 -0.62 -17.57
N SER A 2 -6.35 -0.70 -18.30
CA SER A 2 -7.69 -0.40 -17.76
C SER A 2 -8.46 -1.71 -17.59
N SER A 3 -9.14 -1.85 -16.46
CA SER A 3 -9.89 -3.05 -16.06
C SER A 3 -11.23 -2.67 -15.43
N THR A 4 -12.16 -3.62 -15.36
CA THR A 4 -13.50 -3.40 -14.78
C THR A 4 -13.79 -4.46 -13.71
N ILE A 5 -14.28 -4.03 -12.55
CA ILE A 5 -14.82 -4.93 -11.50
C ILE A 5 -16.28 -4.57 -11.20
N GLN A 6 -17.00 -5.52 -10.60
CA GLN A 6 -18.37 -5.34 -10.15
C GLN A 6 -18.39 -5.13 -8.64
N VAL A 7 -18.90 -3.98 -8.18
CA VAL A 7 -19.09 -3.68 -6.76
C VAL A 7 -20.54 -3.25 -6.56
N ASN A 8 -21.31 -4.02 -5.79
CA ASN A 8 -22.73 -3.74 -5.51
C ASN A 8 -23.54 -3.42 -6.78
N GLU A 9 -23.45 -4.31 -7.79
CA GLU A 9 -24.10 -4.19 -9.11
C GLU A 9 -23.64 -3.02 -10.00
N LYS A 10 -22.66 -2.22 -9.55
CA LYS A 10 -22.05 -1.17 -10.35
C LYS A 10 -20.75 -1.67 -10.97
N LYS A 11 -20.63 -1.51 -12.29
CA LYS A 11 -19.35 -1.60 -12.99
C LYS A 11 -18.50 -0.40 -12.61
N VAL A 12 -17.31 -0.68 -12.09
CA VAL A 12 -16.31 0.34 -11.77
C VAL A 12 -15.08 0.05 -12.63
N ASP A 13 -14.76 1.00 -13.49
CA ASP A 13 -13.52 0.98 -14.25
C ASP A 13 -12.38 1.52 -13.38
N PHE A 14 -11.23 0.88 -13.48
CA PHE A 14 -10.03 1.30 -12.77
C PHE A 14 -8.79 1.21 -13.65
N THR A 15 -7.82 2.06 -13.34
CA THR A 15 -6.51 2.07 -13.96
C THR A 15 -5.52 1.39 -13.03
N TYR A 16 -4.74 0.44 -13.54
CA TYR A 16 -3.66 -0.21 -12.78
C TYR A 16 -2.34 -0.19 -13.56
N VAL A 17 -1.23 -0.27 -12.83
CA VAL A 17 0.12 -0.46 -13.35
C VAL A 17 0.84 -1.53 -12.54
N GLN A 18 1.66 -2.33 -13.21
CA GLN A 18 2.54 -3.29 -12.55
C GLN A 18 3.94 -2.72 -12.63
N GLU A 19 4.48 -2.26 -11.51
CA GLU A 19 5.88 -1.85 -11.42
C GLU A 19 6.74 -3.10 -11.31
N ARG A 20 7.69 -3.27 -12.23
CA ARG A 20 8.47 -4.50 -12.29
C ARG A 20 9.69 -4.39 -11.38
N LEU A 21 9.76 -5.23 -10.34
CA LEU A 21 10.88 -5.24 -9.40
C LEU A 21 12.01 -6.16 -9.86
N ASP A 22 11.68 -7.30 -10.49
CA ASP A 22 12.64 -8.21 -11.14
C ASP A 22 12.01 -8.93 -12.35
N SER A 23 12.52 -10.09 -12.79
CA SER A 23 11.94 -10.82 -13.92
C SER A 23 10.55 -11.41 -13.67
N GLU A 24 10.19 -11.71 -12.41
CA GLU A 24 9.00 -12.49 -12.04
C GLU A 24 8.09 -11.79 -11.01
N VAL A 25 8.59 -10.75 -10.34
CA VAL A 25 7.93 -10.06 -9.23
C VAL A 25 7.58 -8.63 -9.62
N THR A 26 6.31 -8.28 -9.47
CA THR A 26 5.76 -6.93 -9.67
C THR A 26 5.17 -6.36 -8.39
N LEU A 27 5.14 -5.04 -8.29
CA LEU A 27 4.32 -4.29 -7.37
C LEU A 27 3.10 -3.74 -8.12
N ASP A 28 1.93 -4.31 -7.84
CA ASP A 28 0.68 -3.93 -8.48
C ASP A 28 0.08 -2.69 -7.80
N LEU A 29 -0.06 -1.61 -8.56
CA LEU A 29 -0.60 -0.33 -8.12
C LEU A 29 -1.92 -0.05 -8.83
N ILE A 30 -2.91 0.39 -8.07
CA ILE A 30 -4.19 0.88 -8.59
C ILE A 30 -4.28 2.40 -8.42
N GLN A 31 -4.84 3.07 -9.42
CA GLN A 31 -5.12 4.50 -9.34
C GLN A 31 -6.39 4.72 -8.51
N ILE A 32 -6.24 5.46 -7.41
CA ILE A 32 -7.35 6.00 -6.65
C ILE A 32 -7.74 7.34 -7.27
N PRO A 33 -8.97 7.49 -7.80
CA PRO A 33 -9.39 8.75 -8.40
C PRO A 33 -9.55 9.84 -7.35
N SER A 34 -9.42 11.10 -7.77
CA SER A 34 -9.77 12.23 -6.91
C SER A 34 -11.25 12.18 -6.55
N GLY A 35 -11.59 12.53 -5.33
CA GLY A 35 -12.97 12.47 -4.87
C GLY A 35 -13.12 12.81 -3.40
N GLY A 36 -14.35 12.77 -2.93
CA GLY A 36 -14.68 12.99 -1.53
C GLY A 36 -15.35 11.77 -0.91
N PHE A 37 -14.97 11.43 0.32
CA PHE A 37 -15.59 10.36 1.09
C PHE A 37 -15.81 10.80 2.54
N MET A 38 -16.64 10.06 3.28
CA MET A 38 -16.81 10.24 4.72
C MET A 38 -15.81 9.35 5.45
N MET A 39 -14.91 9.97 6.22
CA MET A 39 -13.93 9.27 7.04
C MET A 39 -14.40 9.18 8.49
N GLY A 40 -14.17 8.03 9.13
CA GLY A 40 -14.62 7.70 10.49
C GLY A 40 -15.84 6.77 10.52
N SER A 41 -16.15 6.21 11.68
CA SER A 41 -17.27 5.28 11.88
C SER A 41 -18.55 5.99 12.37
N PRO A 42 -19.75 5.59 11.89
CA PRO A 42 -21.03 6.04 12.44
C PRO A 42 -21.13 5.76 13.94
N ASP A 43 -21.82 6.63 14.68
CA ASP A 43 -21.92 6.50 16.13
C ASP A 43 -22.58 5.19 16.60
N ASN A 44 -23.37 4.55 15.74
CA ASN A 44 -24.07 3.29 16.00
C ASN A 44 -23.44 2.05 15.33
N GLU A 45 -22.22 2.16 14.79
CA GLU A 45 -21.52 1.01 14.19
C GLU A 45 -21.16 -0.03 15.28
N GLU A 46 -21.49 -1.30 15.01
CA GLU A 46 -21.15 -2.41 15.91
C GLU A 46 -19.63 -2.56 16.01
N GLY A 47 -19.10 -2.64 17.23
CA GLY A 47 -17.65 -2.76 17.46
C GLY A 47 -16.90 -1.43 17.48
N ARG A 48 -17.59 -0.29 17.26
CA ARG A 48 -16.97 1.04 17.38
C ARG A 48 -16.36 1.26 18.76
N SER A 49 -15.12 1.74 18.78
CA SER A 49 -14.45 2.11 20.02
C SER A 49 -15.21 3.22 20.78
N SER A 50 -15.33 3.04 22.09
CA SER A 50 -15.93 4.03 22.99
C SER A 50 -14.99 5.21 23.32
N ASP A 51 -13.72 5.13 22.95
CA ASP A 51 -12.74 6.20 23.19
C ASP A 51 -12.86 7.41 22.25
N GLY A 52 -13.78 7.32 21.28
CA GLY A 52 -14.13 8.41 20.36
C GLY A 52 -13.09 8.68 19.27
N ARG A 53 -12.02 7.89 19.14
CA ARG A 53 -10.93 8.17 18.18
C ARG A 53 -11.30 7.91 16.72
N GLU A 54 -12.36 7.14 16.48
CA GLU A 54 -12.86 6.84 15.13
C GLU A 54 -13.87 7.89 14.61
N GLY A 55 -14.21 8.91 15.42
CA GLY A 55 -15.18 9.94 15.06
C GLY A 55 -14.76 11.36 15.44
N PRO A 56 -15.64 12.35 15.21
CA PRO A 56 -16.86 12.24 14.42
C PRO A 56 -16.55 12.01 12.94
N GLN A 57 -17.53 11.46 12.21
CA GLN A 57 -17.36 11.33 10.76
C GLN A 57 -17.21 12.72 10.13
N HIS A 58 -16.24 12.89 9.25
CA HIS A 58 -16.03 14.15 8.52
C HIS A 58 -15.69 13.90 7.05
N ARG A 59 -16.02 14.88 6.19
CA ARG A 59 -15.81 14.77 4.75
C ARG A 59 -14.35 15.07 4.40
N VAL A 60 -13.69 14.12 3.75
CA VAL A 60 -12.32 14.24 3.26
C VAL A 60 -12.33 14.28 1.74
N ASN A 61 -11.62 15.24 1.13
CA ASN A 61 -11.40 15.28 -0.31
C ASN A 61 -9.92 14.96 -0.60
N ILE A 62 -9.69 14.05 -1.54
CA ILE A 62 -8.36 13.63 -1.97
C ILE A 62 -8.14 13.98 -3.45
N SER A 63 -6.89 14.29 -3.79
CA SER A 63 -6.43 14.27 -5.19
C SER A 63 -6.21 12.82 -5.62
N SER A 64 -6.13 12.57 -6.93
CA SER A 64 -5.82 11.22 -7.43
C SER A 64 -4.39 10.81 -7.08
N PHE A 65 -4.17 9.55 -6.71
CA PHE A 65 -2.85 8.97 -6.46
C PHE A 65 -2.86 7.47 -6.77
N TRP A 66 -1.68 6.84 -6.75
CA TRP A 66 -1.53 5.39 -6.90
C TRP A 66 -1.29 4.73 -5.55
N MET A 67 -1.90 3.57 -5.31
CA MET A 67 -1.76 2.80 -4.07
C MET A 67 -1.50 1.34 -4.39
N GLY A 68 -0.68 0.68 -3.57
CA GLY A 68 -0.50 -0.77 -3.64
C GLY A 68 -1.84 -1.47 -3.51
N GLN A 69 -2.16 -2.35 -4.47
CA GLN A 69 -3.41 -3.11 -4.42
C GLN A 69 -3.43 -4.08 -3.23
N TYR A 70 -2.25 -4.55 -2.82
CA TYR A 70 -2.03 -5.46 -1.70
C TYR A 70 -0.96 -4.91 -0.75
N PRO A 71 -0.92 -5.39 0.51
CA PRO A 71 0.26 -5.21 1.35
C PRO A 71 1.51 -5.75 0.64
N VAL A 72 2.66 -5.11 0.91
CA VAL A 72 3.96 -5.53 0.35
C VAL A 72 4.24 -6.97 0.74
N THR A 73 4.57 -7.81 -0.23
CA THR A 73 4.85 -9.24 0.00
C THR A 73 6.29 -9.48 0.43
N GLN A 74 6.57 -10.66 0.99
CA GLN A 74 7.92 -11.06 1.36
C GLN A 74 8.87 -11.12 0.16
N ALA A 75 8.40 -11.56 -1.02
CA ALA A 75 9.22 -11.54 -2.23
C ALA A 75 9.56 -10.11 -2.67
N GLN A 76 8.59 -9.21 -2.68
CA GLN A 76 8.80 -7.80 -3.01
C GLN A 76 9.77 -7.14 -2.01
N TRP A 77 9.60 -7.41 -0.72
CA TRP A 77 10.47 -6.92 0.35
C TRP A 77 11.92 -7.34 0.15
N ARG A 78 12.18 -8.64 -0.04
CA ARG A 78 13.55 -9.16 -0.25
C ARG A 78 14.27 -8.46 -1.40
N ILE A 79 13.58 -8.24 -2.53
CA ILE A 79 14.16 -7.56 -3.69
C ILE A 79 14.55 -6.13 -3.31
N VAL A 80 13.62 -5.36 -2.74
CA VAL A 80 13.87 -3.94 -2.39
C VAL A 80 14.89 -3.79 -1.26
N ALA A 81 14.89 -4.69 -0.27
CA ALA A 81 15.89 -4.75 0.79
C ALA A 81 17.30 -5.10 0.27
N GLY A 82 17.39 -5.76 -0.89
CA GLY A 82 18.64 -6.01 -1.61
C GLY A 82 19.13 -4.85 -2.49
N LEU A 83 18.30 -3.83 -2.73
CA LEU A 83 18.71 -2.63 -3.50
C LEU A 83 19.68 -1.77 -2.70
N THR A 84 20.31 -0.81 -3.39
CA THR A 84 21.20 0.19 -2.77
C THR A 84 20.51 0.86 -1.59
N GLN A 85 21.15 0.79 -0.43
CA GLN A 85 20.68 1.45 0.78
C GLN A 85 20.64 2.97 0.59
N VAL A 86 19.55 3.61 1.05
CA VAL A 86 19.41 5.07 1.02
C VAL A 86 19.75 5.66 2.39
N ASN A 87 19.04 5.26 3.45
CA ASN A 87 19.24 5.84 4.79
C ASN A 87 19.65 4.80 5.84
N ARG A 88 19.07 3.59 5.79
CA ARG A 88 19.28 2.56 6.82
C ARG A 88 19.28 1.14 6.27
N PRO A 89 19.94 0.18 6.96
CA PRO A 89 19.87 -1.22 6.57
C PRO A 89 18.44 -1.75 6.74
N LEU A 90 18.10 -2.73 5.90
CA LEU A 90 16.87 -3.52 6.01
C LEU A 90 17.26 -4.98 6.20
N GLU A 91 16.62 -5.65 7.16
CA GLU A 91 16.66 -7.11 7.28
C GLU A 91 15.88 -7.71 6.09
N PRO A 92 16.49 -8.53 5.21
CA PRO A 92 15.79 -9.07 4.05
C PRO A 92 14.68 -10.06 4.38
N GLU A 93 14.79 -10.82 5.49
CA GLU A 93 13.79 -11.84 5.86
C GLU A 93 13.28 -11.63 7.30
N PRO A 94 12.57 -10.52 7.57
CA PRO A 94 12.17 -10.16 8.94
C PRO A 94 10.97 -10.98 9.45
N SER A 95 10.23 -11.62 8.54
CA SER A 95 8.96 -12.28 8.86
C SER A 95 9.15 -13.62 9.59
N SER A 96 8.33 -13.86 10.62
CA SER A 96 8.19 -15.12 11.33
C SER A 96 7.50 -16.20 10.50
N PHE A 97 6.55 -15.85 9.62
CA PHE A 97 5.90 -16.83 8.73
C PHE A 97 6.48 -16.73 7.34
N SER A 98 6.78 -17.86 6.69
CA SER A 98 7.38 -17.86 5.35
C SER A 98 6.33 -18.02 4.25
N GLY A 99 6.49 -17.23 3.17
CA GLY A 99 5.81 -17.42 1.90
C GLY A 99 5.89 -16.19 1.02
N ASP A 100 6.32 -16.37 -0.23
CA ASP A 100 6.63 -15.27 -1.16
C ASP A 100 5.47 -14.30 -1.41
N LEU A 101 4.23 -14.81 -1.39
CA LEU A 101 3.00 -14.05 -1.58
C LEU A 101 2.35 -13.60 -0.26
N ARG A 102 2.93 -13.93 0.90
CA ARG A 102 2.46 -13.45 2.19
C ARG A 102 2.93 -12.01 2.40
N PRO A 103 2.18 -11.19 3.17
CA PRO A 103 2.66 -9.87 3.57
C PRO A 103 3.97 -9.99 4.34
N VAL A 104 4.87 -9.04 4.13
CA VAL A 104 6.01 -8.85 5.04
C VAL A 104 5.48 -8.34 6.38
N GLU A 105 5.98 -8.93 7.46
CA GLU A 105 5.71 -8.51 8.84
C GLU A 105 7.02 -8.40 9.65
N GLN A 106 6.91 -7.94 10.89
CA GLN A 106 8.04 -7.57 11.76
C GLN A 106 8.92 -6.43 11.23
N VAL A 107 8.32 -5.54 10.43
CA VAL A 107 8.96 -4.32 9.94
C VAL A 107 8.47 -3.11 10.75
N SER A 108 9.38 -2.18 11.06
CA SER A 108 9.02 -0.92 11.68
C SER A 108 8.54 0.10 10.63
N TRP A 109 7.94 1.20 11.10
CA TRP A 109 7.59 2.32 10.23
C TRP A 109 8.82 2.87 9.48
N TYR A 110 9.98 2.94 10.15
CA TYR A 110 11.21 3.42 9.54
C TYR A 110 11.73 2.49 8.45
N ASP A 111 11.55 1.18 8.62
CA ASP A 111 11.95 0.20 7.61
C ASP A 111 11.03 0.32 6.38
N ALA A 112 9.73 0.57 6.59
CA ALA A 112 8.79 0.81 5.50
C ALA A 112 9.07 2.11 4.73
N VAL A 113 9.54 3.17 5.41
CA VAL A 113 10.02 4.39 4.75
C VAL A 113 11.27 4.12 3.93
N GLU A 114 12.25 3.42 4.49
CA GLU A 114 13.46 3.03 3.75
C GLU A 114 13.13 2.19 2.51
N PHE A 115 12.19 1.25 2.61
CA PHE A 115 11.67 0.52 1.45
C PHE A 115 11.15 1.47 0.37
N CYS A 116 10.34 2.48 0.74
CA CYS A 116 9.82 3.47 -0.20
C CYS A 116 10.95 4.30 -0.83
N ASP A 117 11.96 4.68 -0.07
CA ASP A 117 13.09 5.48 -0.53
C ASP A 117 13.96 4.70 -1.52
N ARG A 118 14.27 3.44 -1.22
CA ARG A 118 15.00 2.55 -2.14
C ARG A 118 14.23 2.33 -3.44
N LEU A 119 12.93 2.09 -3.35
CA LEU A 119 12.07 1.92 -4.52
C LEU A 119 12.00 3.21 -5.35
N THR A 120 11.96 4.37 -4.68
CA THR A 120 12.02 5.68 -5.34
C THR A 120 13.33 5.87 -6.09
N GLN A 121 14.46 5.57 -5.44
CA GLN A 121 15.79 5.65 -6.06
C GLN A 121 15.94 4.70 -7.25
N HIS A 122 15.40 3.49 -7.15
CA HIS A 122 15.54 2.45 -8.17
C HIS A 122 14.69 2.73 -9.42
N THR A 123 13.46 3.21 -9.24
CA THR A 123 12.49 3.41 -10.33
C THR A 123 12.49 4.83 -10.91
N GLY A 124 13.04 5.80 -10.16
CA GLY A 124 12.95 7.22 -10.49
C GLY A 124 11.55 7.83 -10.29
N ARG A 125 10.60 7.11 -9.68
CA ARG A 125 9.25 7.58 -9.35
C ARG A 125 9.11 7.76 -7.85
N THR A 126 8.23 8.64 -7.40
CA THR A 126 8.02 8.86 -5.97
C THR A 126 7.13 7.78 -5.34
N TYR A 127 7.68 7.03 -4.39
CA TYR A 127 6.96 6.09 -3.53
C TYR A 127 6.99 6.58 -2.08
N ARG A 128 5.88 6.37 -1.35
CA ARG A 128 5.74 6.72 0.07
C ARG A 128 4.65 5.89 0.72
N LEU A 129 4.62 5.91 2.06
CA LEU A 129 3.47 5.47 2.82
C LEU A 129 2.26 6.38 2.54
N PRO A 130 1.02 5.85 2.57
CA PRO A 130 -0.20 6.62 2.32
C PRO A 130 -0.40 7.75 3.33
#